data_AF-A0A150FAV6-F1
#
_entry.id   AF-A0A150FAV6-F1
#
_cell.length_a   1.000
_cell.length_b   1.000
_cell.length_c   1.000
_cell.angle_alpha   90.00
_cell.angle_beta   90.00
_cell.angle_gamma   90.00
#
_symmetry.space_group_name_H-M   'P 1'
#
loop_
_entity.id
_entity.type
_entity.pdbx_description
1 polymer ?
#
loop_
_entity_poly.entity_id
_entity_poly.type
_entity_poly.pdbx_seq_one_letter_code
_entity_poly.pdbx_strand_id
1 'polypeptide(L)' 'MKNLCCETCGLDTHENTTPIFEKPLRFAFRSDIKQLEQNTDDHRKQENICLDCFTAELQQVSKDCKTRCKFKSKESGQ' A
#
# COMPACT_ATOMS: atom_id res chain seq x y z
N MET A 1 22.55 -6.76 13.48
CA MET A 1 21.87 -6.22 12.28
C MET A 1 20.79 -5.28 12.79
N LYS A 2 20.62 -4.08 12.21
CA LYS A 2 19.43 -3.28 12.50
C LYS A 2 18.26 -3.97 11.80
N ASN A 3 17.21 -4.29 12.53
CA ASN A 3 16.01 -4.84 11.93
C ASN A 3 15.33 -3.74 11.09
N LEU A 4 14.74 -4.11 9.96
CA LEU A 4 13.86 -3.22 9.23
C LEU A 4 12.55 -3.09 10.03
N CYS A 5 12.05 -1.87 10.17
CA CYS A 5 10.80 -1.57 10.86
C CYS A 5 9.80 -1.06 9.83
N CYS A 6 8.50 -1.19 10.09
CA CYS A 6 7.47 -0.51 9.29
C CYS A 6 7.21 0.89 9.87
N GLU A 7 7.39 1.93 9.07
CA GLU A 7 7.21 3.33 9.47
C GLU A 7 5.73 3.68 9.70
N THR A 8 4.79 2.88 9.16
CA THR A 8 3.34 3.09 9.35
C THR A 8 2.83 2.54 10.68
N CYS A 9 3.20 1.31 11.05
CA CYS A 9 2.72 0.69 12.30
C CYS A 9 3.72 0.77 13.45
N GLY A 10 4.98 1.14 13.19
CA GLY A 10 6.04 1.25 14.19
C GLY A 10 6.47 -0.08 14.81
N LEU A 11 5.99 -1.22 14.29
CA LEU A 11 6.34 -2.54 14.79
C LEU A 11 7.71 -2.97 14.23
N ASP A 12 8.68 -3.07 15.13
CA ASP A 12 10.01 -3.67 14.91
C ASP A 12 9.95 -5.20 14.74
N THR A 13 8.87 -5.82 15.20
CA THR A 13 8.76 -7.26 15.45
C THR A 13 7.80 -7.97 14.50
N HIS A 14 7.81 -7.63 13.21
CA HIS A 14 7.38 -8.63 12.23
C HIS A 14 8.42 -9.75 12.28
N GLU A 15 8.30 -10.67 13.25
CA GLU A 15 9.24 -11.75 13.54
C GLU A 15 9.27 -12.78 12.39
N ASN A 16 9.81 -12.37 11.24
CA ASN A 16 9.85 -13.11 9.97
C ASN A 16 8.50 -13.42 9.30
N THR A 17 7.37 -13.00 9.85
CA THR A 17 6.05 -13.38 9.29
C THR A 17 5.54 -12.42 8.23
N THR A 18 5.82 -11.13 8.34
CA THR A 18 5.36 -10.12 7.37
C THR A 18 6.56 -9.46 6.68
N PRO A 19 6.62 -9.48 5.34
CA PRO A 19 7.71 -8.84 4.62
C PRO A 19 7.61 -7.32 4.76
N ILE A 20 8.76 -6.71 5.03
CA ILE A 20 8.97 -5.25 5.03
C ILE A 20 9.78 -4.89 3.79
N PHE A 21 9.34 -3.88 3.07
CA PHE A 21 9.97 -3.42 1.84
C PHE A 21 9.82 -1.91 1.68
N GLU A 22 10.59 -1.33 0.75
CA GLU A 22 10.49 0.09 0.43
C GLU A 22 9.15 0.39 -0.25
N LYS A 23 8.37 1.27 0.35
CA LYS A 23 7.06 1.68 -0.14
C LYS A 23 7.20 2.32 -1.53
N PRO A 24 6.43 1.88 -2.54
CA PRO A 24 6.39 2.55 -3.83
C PRO A 24 5.94 4.01 -3.71
N LEU A 25 6.49 4.89 -4.53
CA LEU A 25 6.07 6.31 -4.56
C LEU A 25 4.72 6.53 -5.24
N ARG A 26 4.36 5.62 -6.16
CA ARG A 26 3.19 5.75 -7.02
C ARG A 26 2.48 4.43 -7.14
N PHE A 27 1.16 4.49 -7.18
CA PHE A 27 0.28 3.37 -7.43
C PHE A 27 -0.58 3.66 -8.64
N ALA A 28 -0.60 2.73 -9.61
CA ALA A 28 -1.43 2.84 -10.79
C ALA A 28 -2.64 1.92 -10.67
N PHE A 29 -3.84 2.47 -10.76
CA PHE A 29 -5.08 1.70 -10.73
C PHE A 29 -6.11 2.30 -11.70
N ARG A 30 -6.64 1.46 -12.60
CA ARG A 30 -7.65 1.87 -13.61
C ARG A 30 -7.26 3.15 -14.38
N SER A 31 -6.01 3.19 -14.85
CA SER A 31 -5.43 4.33 -15.59
C SER A 31 -5.19 5.61 -14.78
N ASP A 32 -5.56 5.64 -13.50
CA ASP A 32 -5.19 6.72 -12.58
C ASP A 32 -3.86 6.39 -11.90
N ILE A 33 -2.91 7.33 -11.95
CA ILE A 33 -1.67 7.26 -11.16
C ILE A 33 -1.86 8.11 -9.91
N LYS A 34 -1.76 7.48 -8.74
CA LYS A 34 -1.87 8.12 -7.43
C LYS A 34 -0.48 8.18 -6.80
N GLN A 35 -0.13 9.32 -6.23
CA GLN A 35 1.06 9.45 -5.39
C GLN A 35 0.71 8.93 -4.00
N LEU A 36 1.55 8.04 -3.46
CA LEU A 36 1.36 7.52 -2.12
C LEU A 36 2.00 8.48 -1.10
N GLU A 37 1.36 8.64 0.06
CA GLU A 37 1.87 9.53 1.11
C GLU A 37 3.20 8.99 1.63
N GLN A 38 4.11 9.90 2.01
CA GLN A 38 5.40 9.57 2.61
C GLN A 38 5.47 10.29 3.95
N ASN A 39 5.73 9.56 5.03
CA ASN A 39 5.70 10.11 6.39
C ASN A 39 7.11 10.35 6.95
N THR A 40 8.15 10.26 6.12
CA THR A 40 9.54 10.35 6.56
C THR A 40 10.07 11.78 6.44
N ASP A 41 10.56 12.32 7.56
CA ASP A 41 11.28 13.60 7.65
C ASP A 41 12.79 13.42 7.43
N ASP A 42 13.28 12.20 7.61
CA ASP A 42 14.62 11.79 7.23
C ASP A 42 14.70 11.74 5.70
N HIS A 43 15.71 12.35 5.10
CA HIS A 43 15.96 12.57 3.65
C HIS A 43 15.80 11.36 2.67
N ARG A 44 15.36 10.20 3.16
CA ARG A 44 14.92 9.05 2.36
C ARG A 44 13.69 9.45 1.54
N LYS A 45 13.67 9.00 0.28
CA LYS A 45 12.54 9.24 -0.61
C LYS A 45 11.38 8.26 -0.38
N GLN A 46 11.66 7.12 0.26
CA GLN A 46 10.73 6.01 0.42
C GLN A 46 10.82 5.49 1.85
N GLU A 47 9.68 5.38 2.51
CA GLU A 47 9.54 4.74 3.83
C GLU A 47 9.51 3.21 3.67
N ASN A 48 9.95 2.45 4.68
CA ASN A 48 9.64 1.03 4.69
C ASN A 48 8.19 0.83 5.14
N ILE A 49 7.57 -0.22 4.60
CA ILE A 49 6.20 -0.55 4.91
C ILE A 49 6.06 -2.07 4.95
N CYS A 50 5.25 -2.57 5.87
CA CYS A 50 4.88 -3.97 5.88
C CYS A 50 3.73 -4.23 4.89
N LEU A 51 3.63 -5.47 4.41
CA LEU A 51 2.61 -5.85 3.43
C LEU A 51 1.18 -5.53 3.88
N ASP A 52 0.88 -5.68 5.16
CA ASP A 52 -0.46 -5.44 5.71
C ASP A 52 -0.82 -3.95 5.66
N CYS A 53 0.08 -3.09 6.14
CA CYS A 53 -0.09 -1.63 6.07
C CYS A 53 -0.19 -1.15 4.62
N PHE A 54 0.66 -1.69 3.74
CA PHE A 54 0.62 -1.35 2.32
C PHE A 54 -0.71 -1.75 1.67
N THR A 55 -1.21 -2.95 1.99
CA THR A 55 -2.52 -3.42 1.49
C THR A 55 -3.66 -2.52 1.96
N ALA A 56 -3.65 -2.10 3.23
CA ALA A 56 -4.66 -1.21 3.78
C ALA A 56 -4.66 0.16 3.08
N GLU A 57 -3.48 0.73 2.83
CA GLU A 57 -3.35 2.00 2.11
C GLU A 57 -3.82 1.88 0.66
N LEU A 58 -3.42 0.81 -0.06
CA LEU A 58 -3.89 0.58 -1.43
C LEU A 58 -5.41 0.44 -1.50
N GLN A 59 -6.02 -0.22 -0.52
CA GLN A 59 -7.48 -0.33 -0.43
C GLN A 59 -8.13 1.04 -0.21
N GLN A 60 -7.55 1.92 0.62
CA GLN A 60 -8.06 3.27 0.80
C GLN A 60 -7.92 4.09 -0.49
N VAL A 61 -6.72 4.14 -1.09
CA VAL A 61 -6.45 4.88 -2.33
C VAL A 61 -7.33 4.39 -3.49
N SER A 62 -7.63 3.09 -3.53
CA SER A 62 -8.53 2.52 -4.54
C SER A 62 -9.99 2.98 -4.40
N LYS A 63 -10.46 3.30 -3.18
CA LYS A 63 -11.80 3.84 -2.94
C LYS A 63 -11.95 5.24 -3.53
N ASP A 64 -10.87 6.01 -3.53
CA ASP A 64 -10.79 7.38 -4.09
C ASP A 64 -10.52 7.41 -5.62
N CYS A 65 -10.61 6.26 -6.29
CA CYS A 65 -10.54 6.19 -7.75
C CYS A 65 -11.87 6.68 -8.36
N LYS A 66 -11.78 7.76 -9.14
CA LYS A 66 -12.94 8.41 -9.79
C LYS A 66 -13.55 7.53 -10.89
N THR A 67 -12.78 6.58 -11.41
CA THR A 67 -13.18 5.69 -12.48
C THR A 67 -14.05 4.55 -11.91
N ARG A 68 -15.35 4.84 -11.75
CA ARG A 68 -16.42 3.85 -11.46
C ARG A 68 -16.53 2.84 -12.62
N CYS A 69 -15.64 1.85 -12.66
CA CYS A 69 -15.92 0.67 -13.46
C CYS A 69 -16.94 -0.17 -12.69
N LYS A 70 -18.19 -0.17 -13.15
CA LYS A 70 -19.20 -1.15 -12.71
C LYS A 70 -18.70 -2.51 -13.18
N PHE A 71 -18.09 -3.30 -12.30
CA PHE A 71 -18.04 -4.73 -12.53
C PHE A 71 -19.49 -5.20 -12.56
N LYS A 72 -20.04 -5.43 -13.76
CA LYS A 72 -21.17 -6.34 -13.84
C LYS A 72 -20.60 -7.69 -13.41
N SER A 73 -20.83 -8.07 -12.16
CA SER A 73 -20.82 -9.48 -11.80
C SER A 73 -21.67 -10.15 -12.86
N LYS A 74 -21.06 -10.94 -13.73
CA LYS A 74 -21.83 -11.92 -14.48
C LYS A 74 -22.31 -12.88 -13.39
N GLU A 75 -23.51 -12.64 -12.86
CA GLU A 75 -24.34 -13.73 -12.40
C GLU A 75 -24.49 -14.63 -13.62
N SER A 76 -23.60 -15.61 -13.69
CA SER A 76 -23.80 -16.82 -14.47
C SER A 76 -25.07 -17.44 -13.92
N GLY A 77 -26.17 -17.19 -14.62
CA GLY A 77 -27.43 -17.86 -14.35
C GLY A 77 -27.24 -19.36 -14.45
N GLN A 78 -27.78 -20.04 -13.46
CA GLN A 78 -28.34 -21.39 -13.58
C GLN A 78 -29.51 -21.50 -12.62
#